data_AF-A0AA38MI04-F1
#
_entry.id   AF-A0AA38MI04-F1
#
_cell.length_a   1.000
_cell.length_b   1.000
_cell.length_c   1.000
_cell.angle_alpha   90.00
_cell.angle_beta   90.00
_cell.angle_gamma   90.00
#
_symmetry.space_group_name_H-M   'P 1'
#
loop_
_entity.id
_entity.type
_entity.pdbx_description
1 polymer ?
#
loop_
_entity_poly.entity_id
_entity_poly.type
_entity_poly.pdbx_seq_one_letter_code
_entity_poly.pdbx_strand_id
1 'polypeptide(L)'
;MSKISVLHFDHNNLTQWDNNWLGGTSKPDYVMAGFNQFSEIPDEAFKNYPKLYSIDLQGNKIRKISAKAFHKLEHVVNFSLRDNEIDSWLVLVSGTIDLSGNKLKCIEGDLDDIFKNNDFVQFEDNPWDTESTEKIKDFTTRKQKAPKTRSYVPN
;
A
#
# COMPACT_ATOMS: atom_id res chain seq x y z
N MET A 1 1.23 27.90 6.22
CA MET A 1 1.00 26.47 6.51
C MET A 1 -0.25 26.05 5.76
N SER A 2 -0.15 25.17 4.76
CA SER A 2 -1.31 24.61 4.09
C SER A 2 -2.02 23.62 5.02
N LYS A 3 -3.35 23.66 5.05
CA LYS A 3 -4.16 22.73 5.83
C LYS A 3 -4.16 21.37 5.13
N ILE A 4 -3.79 20.32 5.84
CA ILE A 4 -3.92 18.94 5.37
C ILE A 4 -5.40 18.63 5.11
N SER A 5 -5.69 18.02 3.96
CA SER A 5 -7.02 17.56 3.58
C SER A 5 -7.10 16.04 3.63
N VAL A 6 -8.08 15.52 4.35
CA VAL A 6 -8.30 14.07 4.50
C VAL A 6 -9.71 13.73 4.03
N LEU A 7 -9.81 12.68 3.23
CA LEU A 7 -11.06 12.09 2.79
C LEU A 7 -11.33 10.83 3.62
N HIS A 8 -12.42 10.83 4.39
CA HIS A 8 -12.78 9.74 5.29
C HIS A 8 -13.98 8.94 4.78
N PHE A 9 -13.78 7.65 4.56
CA PHE A 9 -14.79 6.64 4.24
C PHE A 9 -14.69 5.39 5.13
N ASP A 10 -13.84 5.41 6.17
CA ASP A 10 -13.62 4.23 7.00
C ASP A 10 -14.91 3.70 7.65
N HIS A 11 -14.93 2.40 7.94
CA HIS A 11 -16.01 1.75 8.70
C HIS A 11 -17.39 1.91 8.05
N ASN A 12 -17.45 1.75 6.73
CA ASN A 12 -18.69 1.70 5.97
C ASN A 12 -18.87 0.31 5.32
N ASN A 13 -19.94 0.16 4.54
CA ASN A 13 -20.24 -1.06 3.79
C ASN A 13 -19.97 -0.88 2.29
N LEU A 14 -18.97 -0.07 1.92
CA LEU A 14 -18.65 0.18 0.51
C LEU A 14 -18.06 -1.08 -0.12
N THR A 15 -18.62 -1.49 -1.25
CA THR A 15 -18.21 -2.72 -1.96
C THR A 15 -17.48 -2.44 -3.26
N GLN A 16 -17.65 -1.24 -3.83
CA GLN A 16 -17.09 -0.84 -5.11
C GLN A 16 -16.43 0.53 -5.02
N TRP A 17 -15.25 0.64 -5.64
CA TRP A 17 -14.52 1.88 -5.72
C TRP A 17 -15.20 2.87 -6.69
N ASP A 18 -15.40 4.11 -6.28
CA ASP A 18 -15.92 5.17 -7.16
C ASP A 18 -15.05 6.44 -7.08
N ASN A 19 -14.50 6.80 -8.23
CA ASN A 19 -13.65 7.97 -8.40
C ASN A 19 -14.38 9.31 -8.19
N ASN A 20 -15.72 9.31 -8.14
CA ASN A 20 -16.55 10.50 -8.09
C ASN A 20 -17.07 10.84 -6.69
N TRP A 21 -16.65 10.13 -5.63
CA TRP A 21 -17.11 10.39 -4.26
C TRP A 21 -17.00 11.86 -3.80
N LEU A 22 -16.09 12.64 -4.40
CA LEU A 22 -15.87 14.05 -4.07
C LEU A 22 -16.33 15.05 -5.16
N GLY A 23 -17.02 14.59 -6.20
CA GLY A 23 -17.53 15.45 -7.27
C GLY A 23 -16.46 16.32 -7.96
N GLY A 24 -15.18 15.91 -7.90
CA GLY A 24 -14.05 16.58 -8.55
C GLY A 24 -13.53 17.88 -7.88
N THR A 25 -14.07 18.32 -6.75
CA THR A 25 -13.71 19.63 -6.15
C THR A 25 -12.69 19.56 -5.03
N SER A 26 -12.60 18.45 -4.32
CA SER A 26 -11.61 18.26 -3.26
C SER A 26 -10.46 17.38 -3.76
N LYS A 27 -9.23 17.84 -3.51
CA LYS A 27 -7.98 17.13 -3.79
C LYS A 27 -7.32 16.79 -2.44
N PRO A 28 -7.73 15.69 -1.79
CA PRO A 28 -7.22 15.31 -0.49
C PRO A 28 -5.74 14.94 -0.59
N ASP A 29 -5.01 15.16 0.51
CA ASP A 29 -3.66 14.64 0.71
C ASP A 29 -3.71 13.19 1.21
N TYR A 30 -4.79 12.80 1.89
CA TYR A 30 -4.99 11.47 2.49
C TYR A 30 -6.37 10.89 2.13
N VAL A 31 -6.41 9.61 1.77
CA VAL A 31 -7.66 8.84 1.66
C VAL A 31 -7.66 7.75 2.73
N MET A 32 -8.68 7.77 3.59
CA MET A 32 -8.92 6.74 4.59
C MET A 32 -10.19 6.00 4.21
N ALA A 33 -10.05 4.76 3.76
CA ALA A 33 -11.16 3.92 3.29
C ALA A 33 -11.04 2.47 3.82
N GLY A 34 -10.47 2.34 5.01
CA GLY A 34 -10.31 1.08 5.73
C GLY A 34 -11.63 0.55 6.28
N PHE A 35 -11.65 -0.72 6.66
CA PHE A 35 -12.79 -1.42 7.25
C PHE A 35 -14.08 -1.28 6.41
N ASN A 36 -13.94 -1.44 5.09
CA ASN A 36 -15.03 -1.52 4.13
C ASN A 36 -15.12 -2.96 3.55
N GLN A 37 -15.76 -3.12 2.40
CA GLN A 37 -15.96 -4.42 1.74
C GLN A 37 -15.40 -4.42 0.31
N PHE A 38 -14.40 -3.59 0.01
CA PHE A 38 -13.77 -3.58 -1.31
C PHE A 38 -13.09 -4.90 -1.58
N SER A 39 -13.38 -5.50 -2.74
CA SER A 39 -12.75 -6.75 -3.18
C SER A 39 -11.70 -6.55 -4.28
N GLU A 40 -11.78 -5.40 -4.97
CA GLU A 40 -10.86 -5.02 -6.02
C GLU A 40 -10.56 -3.53 -6.02
N ILE A 41 -9.36 -3.16 -6.46
CA ILE A 41 -8.99 -1.78 -6.79
C ILE A 41 -8.85 -1.66 -8.31
N PRO A 42 -9.73 -0.91 -8.98
CA PRO A 42 -9.80 -0.88 -10.44
C PRO A 42 -8.70 -0.02 -11.07
N ASP A 43 -8.63 -0.05 -12.40
CA ASP A 43 -7.81 0.86 -13.19
C ASP A 43 -8.10 2.31 -12.81
N GLU A 44 -7.05 3.12 -12.67
CA GLU A 44 -7.16 4.56 -12.44
C GLU A 44 -7.98 4.95 -11.18
N ALA A 45 -8.02 4.08 -10.15
CA ALA A 45 -8.72 4.31 -8.89
C ALA A 45 -8.35 5.62 -8.17
N PHE A 46 -7.19 6.21 -8.48
CA PHE A 46 -6.76 7.47 -7.85
C PHE A 46 -6.55 8.61 -8.84
N LYS A 47 -7.09 8.51 -10.07
CA LYS A 47 -6.82 9.50 -11.13
C LYS A 47 -7.22 10.93 -10.83
N ASN A 48 -8.25 11.12 -10.01
CA ASN A 48 -8.74 12.44 -9.64
C ASN A 48 -7.88 13.07 -8.54
N TYR A 49 -6.97 12.30 -7.94
CA TYR A 49 -6.18 12.70 -6.77
C TYR A 49 -4.67 12.46 -7.01
N PRO A 50 -4.06 13.07 -8.05
CA PRO A 50 -2.67 12.79 -8.43
C PRO A 50 -1.64 13.19 -7.37
N LYS A 51 -2.02 14.04 -6.42
CA LYS A 51 -1.16 14.56 -5.34
C LYS A 51 -1.32 13.83 -4.01
N LEU A 52 -1.99 12.67 -3.97
CA LEU A 52 -2.15 11.91 -2.74
C LEU A 52 -0.79 11.58 -2.13
N TYR A 53 -0.72 11.69 -0.82
CA TYR A 53 0.44 11.34 -0.01
C TYR A 53 0.24 10.01 0.73
N SER A 54 -1.01 9.68 1.10
CA SER A 54 -1.30 8.42 1.80
C SER A 54 -2.66 7.87 1.41
N ILE A 55 -2.75 6.55 1.34
CA ILE A 55 -4.00 5.82 1.15
C ILE A 55 -4.04 4.67 2.14
N ASP A 56 -5.10 4.62 2.93
CA ASP A 56 -5.40 3.52 3.85
C ASP A 56 -6.59 2.72 3.35
N LEU A 57 -6.37 1.43 3.07
CA LEU A 57 -7.36 0.45 2.64
C LEU A 57 -7.38 -0.77 3.56
N GLN A 58 -6.88 -0.64 4.79
CA GLN A 58 -6.77 -1.77 5.70
C GLN A 58 -8.13 -2.41 6.01
N GLY A 59 -8.15 -3.70 6.34
CA GLY A 59 -9.36 -4.38 6.81
C GLY A 59 -10.49 -4.44 5.76
N ASN A 60 -10.14 -4.45 4.48
CA ASN A 60 -11.06 -4.70 3.37
C ASN A 60 -11.01 -6.19 2.96
N LYS A 61 -11.55 -6.53 1.79
CA LYS A 61 -11.53 -7.88 1.20
C LYS A 61 -10.74 -7.90 -0.11
N ILE A 62 -9.76 -7.01 -0.25
CA ILE A 62 -9.08 -6.78 -1.53
C ILE A 62 -8.28 -8.01 -1.88
N ARG A 63 -8.60 -8.62 -3.02
CA ARG A 63 -7.86 -9.74 -3.62
C ARG A 63 -7.10 -9.32 -4.87
N LYS A 64 -7.65 -8.34 -5.60
CA LYS A 64 -7.15 -7.92 -6.90
C LYS A 64 -6.91 -6.42 -6.92
N ILE A 65 -5.74 -6.01 -7.37
CA ILE A 65 -5.42 -4.61 -7.62
C ILE A 65 -4.96 -4.52 -9.07
N SER A 66 -5.54 -3.59 -9.80
CA SER A 66 -5.13 -3.34 -11.18
C SER A 66 -3.70 -2.85 -11.26
N ALA A 67 -2.95 -3.32 -12.28
CA ALA A 67 -1.65 -2.78 -12.65
C ALA A 67 -1.69 -1.31 -13.12
N LYS A 68 -2.87 -0.69 -13.24
CA LYS A 68 -3.05 0.73 -13.55
C LYS A 68 -3.75 1.50 -12.44
N ALA A 69 -3.99 0.88 -11.28
CA ALA A 69 -4.65 1.53 -10.14
C ALA A 69 -3.95 2.84 -9.74
N PHE A 70 -2.61 2.81 -9.72
CA PHE A 70 -1.76 3.88 -9.19
C PHE A 70 -1.05 4.74 -10.24
N HIS A 71 -1.27 4.50 -11.54
CA HIS A 71 -0.48 5.12 -12.62
C HIS A 71 -0.60 6.66 -12.71
N LYS A 72 -1.60 7.27 -12.05
CA LYS A 72 -1.77 8.73 -12.02
C LYS A 72 -1.24 9.40 -10.76
N LEU A 73 -0.66 8.64 -9.83
CA LEU A 73 -0.03 9.19 -8.64
C LEU A 73 1.34 9.76 -9.01
N GLU A 74 1.56 11.04 -8.70
CA GLU A 74 2.79 11.77 -9.05
C GLU A 74 3.83 11.76 -7.92
N HIS A 75 3.43 11.33 -6.73
CA HIS A 75 4.25 11.37 -5.52
C HIS A 75 4.34 9.99 -4.86
N VAL A 76 5.36 9.84 -4.02
CA VAL A 76 5.51 8.66 -3.15
C VAL A 76 4.34 8.62 -2.18
N VAL A 77 3.68 7.46 -2.12
CA VAL A 77 2.47 7.26 -1.32
C VAL A 77 2.72 6.24 -0.23
N ASN A 78 2.31 6.56 1.00
CA ASN A 78 2.18 5.57 2.06
C ASN A 78 0.92 4.75 1.80
N PHE A 79 1.10 3.45 1.57
CA PHE A 79 0.01 2.56 1.14
C PHE A 79 -0.22 1.45 2.15
N SER A 80 -1.35 1.51 2.87
CA SER A 80 -1.77 0.43 3.77
C SER A 80 -2.78 -0.48 3.08
N LEU A 81 -2.38 -1.73 2.87
CA LEU A 81 -3.22 -2.84 2.43
C LEU A 81 -3.33 -3.92 3.52
N ARG A 82 -3.00 -3.57 4.75
CA ARG A 82 -3.01 -4.47 5.89
C ARG A 82 -4.35 -5.19 6.03
N ASP A 83 -4.34 -6.45 6.46
CA ASP A 83 -5.54 -7.22 6.77
C ASP A 83 -6.53 -7.27 5.59
N ASN A 84 -6.02 -7.66 4.42
CA ASN A 84 -6.80 -7.90 3.19
C ASN A 84 -6.65 -9.36 2.74
N GLU A 85 -7.01 -9.65 1.48
CA GLU A 85 -7.05 -11.01 0.93
C GLU A 85 -6.10 -11.18 -0.27
N ILE A 86 -5.03 -10.38 -0.34
CA ILE A 86 -4.08 -10.34 -1.47
C ILE A 86 -3.18 -11.58 -1.43
N ASP A 87 -3.13 -12.32 -2.53
CA ASP A 87 -2.35 -13.56 -2.66
C ASP A 87 -1.27 -13.52 -3.76
N SER A 88 -1.17 -12.41 -4.49
CA SER A 88 -0.17 -12.21 -5.54
C SER A 88 0.63 -10.93 -5.34
N TRP A 89 1.90 -10.95 -5.75
CA TRP A 89 2.76 -9.77 -5.73
C TRP A 89 2.22 -8.68 -6.65
N LEU A 90 2.01 -7.51 -6.06
CA LEU A 90 1.74 -6.31 -6.83
C LEU A 90 3.07 -5.85 -7.43
N VAL A 91 3.19 -5.88 -8.75
CA VAL A 91 4.07 -4.91 -9.40
C VAL A 91 3.36 -3.60 -9.16
N LEU A 92 3.87 -2.69 -8.30
CA LEU A 92 3.73 -1.22 -8.40
C LEU A 92 4.05 -0.49 -7.08
N VAL A 93 4.39 0.78 -7.29
CA VAL A 93 4.66 1.91 -6.40
C VAL A 93 5.98 1.88 -5.61
N SER A 94 6.78 2.92 -5.84
CA SER A 94 7.87 3.32 -4.96
C SER A 94 7.29 3.97 -3.70
N GLY A 95 7.86 3.68 -2.54
CA GLY A 95 7.43 4.26 -1.27
C GLY A 95 7.29 3.26 -0.13
N THR A 96 6.43 3.59 0.83
CA THR A 96 6.13 2.73 1.97
C THR A 96 4.85 1.92 1.73
N ILE A 97 4.94 0.60 1.89
CA ILE A 97 3.80 -0.31 1.72
C ILE A 97 3.66 -1.26 2.92
N ASP A 98 2.43 -1.43 3.41
CA ASP A 98 2.08 -2.43 4.41
C ASP A 98 1.13 -3.47 3.80
N LEU A 99 1.64 -4.69 3.63
CA LEU A 99 0.94 -5.88 3.14
C LEU A 99 0.70 -6.90 4.26
N SER A 100 0.84 -6.51 5.53
CA SER A 100 0.70 -7.43 6.65
C SER A 100 -0.70 -8.04 6.73
N GLY A 101 -0.83 -9.28 7.21
CA GLY A 101 -2.15 -9.89 7.38
C GLY A 101 -2.87 -10.26 6.09
N ASN A 102 -2.16 -10.42 4.97
CA ASN A 102 -2.72 -10.80 3.68
C ASN A 102 -2.67 -12.34 3.46
N LYS A 103 -2.66 -12.79 2.21
CA LYS A 103 -2.67 -14.20 1.78
C LYS A 103 -1.48 -14.57 0.90
N LEU A 104 -0.39 -13.79 0.97
CA LEU A 104 0.84 -14.06 0.23
C LEU A 104 1.48 -15.37 0.75
N LYS A 105 1.79 -16.29 -0.16
CA LYS A 105 2.27 -17.64 0.20
C LYS A 105 3.75 -17.85 -0.10
N CYS A 106 4.20 -17.35 -1.24
CA CYS A 106 5.55 -17.59 -1.72
C CYS A 106 6.20 -16.30 -2.22
N ILE A 107 7.51 -16.19 -2.02
CA ILE A 107 8.34 -15.14 -2.62
C ILE A 107 8.93 -15.69 -3.91
N GLU A 108 8.47 -15.16 -5.04
CA GLU A 108 9.02 -15.43 -6.35
C GLU A 108 10.12 -14.40 -6.66
N GLY A 109 11.38 -14.81 -6.52
CA GLY A 109 12.55 -13.95 -6.79
C GLY A 109 13.26 -13.46 -5.53
N ASP A 110 14.06 -12.38 -5.69
CA ASP A 110 14.83 -11.76 -4.62
C ASP A 110 14.06 -10.56 -4.03
N LEU A 111 13.90 -10.55 -2.70
CA LEU A 111 13.24 -9.45 -1.98
C LEU A 111 13.94 -8.11 -2.15
N ASP A 112 15.26 -8.08 -2.34
CA ASP A 112 15.97 -6.84 -2.61
C ASP A 112 15.54 -6.24 -3.95
N ASP A 113 15.37 -7.07 -4.99
CA ASP A 113 14.92 -6.64 -6.31
C ASP A 113 13.44 -6.25 -6.32
N ILE A 114 12.61 -7.05 -5.63
CA ILE A 114 11.17 -6.81 -5.49
C ILE A 114 10.93 -5.45 -4.81
N PHE A 115 11.67 -5.16 -3.74
CA PHE A 115 11.47 -3.97 -2.91
C PHE A 115 12.54 -2.89 -3.09
N LYS A 116 13.32 -2.93 -4.17
CA LYS A 116 14.43 -1.98 -4.41
C LYS A 116 13.99 -0.50 -4.43
N ASN A 117 12.74 -0.25 -4.81
CA ASN A 117 12.17 1.09 -4.93
C ASN A 117 11.33 1.48 -3.70
N ASN A 118 11.30 0.65 -2.66
CA ASN A 118 10.49 0.88 -1.48
C ASN A 118 11.36 1.25 -0.28
N ASP A 119 11.00 2.35 0.38
CA ASP A 119 11.71 2.85 1.57
C ASP A 119 11.45 1.95 2.78
N PHE A 120 10.22 1.47 2.91
CA PHE A 120 9.78 0.62 4.00
C PHE A 120 8.69 -0.35 3.53
N VAL A 121 8.82 -1.61 3.90
CA VAL A 121 7.88 -2.66 3.48
C VAL A 121 7.59 -3.54 4.69
N GLN A 122 6.30 -3.67 5.01
CA GLN A 122 5.78 -4.62 5.99
C GLN A 122 4.97 -5.68 5.26
N PHE A 123 5.15 -6.93 5.65
CA PHE A 123 4.50 -8.08 5.02
C PHE A 123 4.45 -9.27 5.99
N GLU A 124 4.55 -9.01 7.29
CA GLU A 124 4.33 -9.97 8.34
C GLU A 124 2.91 -10.57 8.29
N ASP A 125 2.66 -11.62 9.06
CA ASP A 125 1.33 -12.23 9.20
C ASP A 125 0.68 -12.69 7.88
N ASN A 126 1.51 -13.11 6.93
CA ASN A 126 1.07 -13.78 5.70
C ASN A 126 1.36 -15.30 5.80
N PRO A 127 0.61 -16.15 5.08
CA PRO A 127 0.76 -17.60 5.10
C PRO A 127 1.99 -18.09 4.31
N TRP A 128 3.18 -17.61 4.69
CA TRP A 128 4.45 -17.92 4.04
C TRP A 128 4.78 -19.41 4.08
N ASP A 129 5.22 -19.94 2.95
CA ASP A 129 5.86 -21.25 2.91
C ASP A 129 7.22 -21.24 3.63
N THR A 130 7.77 -22.43 3.84
CA THR A 130 9.02 -22.60 4.58
C THR A 130 10.20 -21.91 3.90
N GLU A 131 10.31 -21.99 2.57
CA GLU A 131 11.39 -21.36 1.80
C GLU A 131 11.34 -19.83 1.90
N SER A 132 10.15 -19.26 1.77
CA SER A 132 9.90 -17.82 1.88
C SER A 132 10.20 -17.32 3.28
N THR A 133 9.86 -18.11 4.31
CA THR A 133 10.18 -17.76 5.71
C THR A 133 11.69 -17.57 5.92
N GLU A 134 12.53 -18.39 5.28
CA GLU A 134 13.99 -18.24 5.35
C GLU A 134 14.47 -16.98 4.61
N LYS A 135 13.98 -16.74 3.39
CA LYS A 135 14.26 -15.52 2.62
C LYS A 135 13.91 -14.25 3.40
N ILE A 136 12.78 -14.26 4.11
CA ILE A 136 12.31 -13.13 4.93
C ILE A 136 13.25 -12.89 6.12
N LYS A 137 13.67 -13.95 6.82
CA LYS A 137 14.63 -13.83 7.94
C LYS A 137 15.96 -13.25 7.47
N ASP A 138 16.46 -13.70 6.33
CA ASP A 138 17.70 -13.17 5.75
C ASP A 138 17.54 -11.70 5.35
N PHE A 139 16.47 -11.35 4.65
CA PHE A 139 16.18 -9.97 4.24
C PHE A 139 16.06 -9.02 5.45
N THR A 140 15.27 -9.39 6.45
CA THR A 140 15.07 -8.59 7.67
C THR A 140 16.37 -8.43 8.46
N THR A 141 17.19 -9.47 8.57
CA THR A 141 18.51 -9.40 9.22
C THR A 141 19.44 -8.44 8.48
N ARG A 142 19.45 -8.48 7.14
CA ARG A 142 20.27 -7.57 6.31
C ARG A 142 19.83 -6.12 6.47
N LYS A 143 18.52 -5.84 6.44
CA LYS A 143 17.96 -4.48 6.65
C LYS A 143 18.23 -3.94 8.07
N GLN A 144 18.23 -4.77 9.10
CA GLN A 144 18.57 -4.35 10.47
C GLN A 144 20.06 -4.02 10.64
N LYS A 145 20.93 -4.70 9.89
CA LYS A 145 22.39 -4.46 9.88
C LYS A 145 22.79 -3.30 8.96
N ALA A 146 21.92 -2.89 8.04
CA ALA A 146 22.17 -1.73 7.20
C ALA A 146 22.33 -0.48 8.10
N PRO A 147 23.37 0.33 7.91
CA PRO A 147 23.53 1.57 8.67
C PRO A 147 22.26 2.41 8.47
N LYS A 148 21.66 2.87 9.57
CA LYS A 148 20.55 3.83 9.54
C LYS A 148 21.03 5.09 8.82
N THR A 149 20.91 5.15 7.50
CA THR A 149 21.17 6.37 6.75
C THR A 149 20.08 7.36 7.14
N ARG A 150 20.48 8.35 7.94
CA ARG A 150 19.69 9.51 8.39
C ARG A 150 18.75 10.02 7.29
N SER A 151 17.46 10.06 7.58
CA SER A 151 16.50 10.91 6.88
C SER A 151 15.93 11.94 7.85
N TYR A 152 16.48 13.14 7.75
CA TYR A 152 15.83 14.45 7.90
C TYR A 152 14.91 14.71 9.12
N VAL A 153 15.43 15.51 10.08
CA VAL A 153 14.62 16.28 11.03
C VAL A 153 14.51 17.70 10.44
N PRO A 154 13.33 18.18 10.02
CA PRO A 154 13.16 19.59 9.70
C PRO A 154 13.21 20.41 11.00
N ASN A 155 13.88 21.57 10.92
CA ASN A 155 13.95 22.58 11.98
C ASN A 155 12.57 23.05 12.46
#